data_AF-A0A8B9ARD3-F1
#
_entry.id   AF-A0A8B9ARD3-F1
#
_cell.length_a   1.000
_cell.length_b   1.000
_cell.length_c   1.000
_cell.angle_alpha   90.00
_cell.angle_beta   90.00
_cell.angle_gamma   90.00
#
_symmetry.space_group_name_H-M   'P 1'
#
loop_
_entity.id
_entity.type
_entity.pdbx_description
1 polymer ?
#
loop_
_entity_poly.entity_id
_entity_poly.type
_entity_poly.pdbx_seq_one_letter_code
_entity_poly.pdbx_strand_id
1 'polypeptide(L)'
;MQLGSAVCLQQLYSHPHPLPPCSTLWVRDADFHPKQEAAEIAMLDNYIVVYKFVQDLHFFVTAGDDENELIIATVLQGFVDAVGLLLRNEVDKRMALENLDLILLCLDEIVDGGIILETDASVIAGKVASHGLEGAGSLSEQTISQALATAREHLARSLLK
;
A
#
# COMPACT_ATOMS: atom_id res chain seq x y z
N MET A 1 -16.69 -11.09 1.05
CA MET A 1 -15.39 -11.01 0.39
C MET A 1 -14.38 -10.92 1.49
N GLN A 2 -13.75 -12.04 1.81
CA GLN A 2 -12.80 -12.16 2.90
C GLN A 2 -11.47 -12.52 2.24
N LEU A 3 -10.77 -11.49 1.75
CA LEU A 3 -9.43 -11.69 1.22
C LEU A 3 -8.53 -12.17 2.37
N GLY A 4 -8.04 -13.40 2.28
CA GLY A 4 -6.93 -13.84 3.11
C GLY A 4 -5.74 -12.93 2.84
N SER A 5 -5.50 -11.98 3.76
CA SER A 5 -4.46 -10.98 3.67
C SER A 5 -3.08 -11.63 3.76
N ALA A 6 -2.53 -11.97 2.60
CA ALA A 6 -1.13 -12.28 2.43
C ALA A 6 -0.57 -11.47 1.25
N VAL A 7 -0.50 -10.15 1.42
CA VAL A 7 0.43 -9.35 0.61
C VAL A 7 1.80 -9.54 1.23
N CYS A 8 2.56 -10.53 0.74
CA CYS A 8 3.92 -10.71 1.19
C CYS A 8 4.82 -9.87 0.27
N LEU A 9 5.37 -8.78 0.80
CA LEU A 9 6.54 -8.17 0.19
C LEU A 9 7.70 -9.09 0.52
N GLN A 10 8.02 -10.05 -0.36
CA GLN A 10 9.01 -11.05 0.01
C GLN A 10 10.41 -10.42 0.11
N GLN A 11 10.78 -10.28 1.37
CA GLN A 11 12.06 -9.99 1.98
C GLN A 11 13.18 -10.85 1.39
N LEU A 12 14.32 -10.21 1.13
CA LEU A 12 15.62 -10.85 0.91
C LEU A 12 15.86 -11.97 1.93
N TYR A 13 16.07 -13.22 1.51
CA TYR A 13 17.09 -14.09 2.08
C TYR A 13 17.32 -15.35 1.24
N SER A 14 18.57 -15.56 0.83
CA SER A 14 19.06 -16.78 0.18
C SER A 14 19.41 -17.81 1.26
N HIS A 15 18.74 -18.97 1.34
CA HIS A 15 19.34 -20.28 1.71
C HIS A 15 18.32 -21.46 1.63
N PRO A 16 18.78 -22.74 1.51
CA PRO A 16 17.96 -23.87 1.10
C PRO A 16 17.45 -24.76 2.25
N HIS A 17 16.20 -25.23 2.15
CA HIS A 17 15.48 -26.26 2.93
C HIS A 17 15.03 -25.93 4.38
N PRO A 18 13.99 -26.63 4.91
CA PRO A 18 12.61 -26.78 4.41
C PRO A 18 11.59 -26.26 5.47
N LEU A 19 10.45 -25.67 5.08
CA LEU A 19 9.43 -25.21 6.05
C LEU A 19 7.99 -25.62 5.67
N PRO A 20 7.17 -26.05 6.66
CA PRO A 20 5.71 -26.26 6.56
C PRO A 20 4.92 -25.10 7.24
N PRO A 21 3.64 -25.30 7.62
CA PRO A 21 2.42 -24.90 6.93
C PRO A 21 1.98 -23.42 7.16
N CYS A 22 1.30 -22.85 6.16
CA CYS A 22 0.47 -21.63 6.18
C CYS A 22 1.17 -20.25 6.38
N SER A 23 2.49 -20.13 6.18
CA SER A 23 3.17 -18.82 6.24
C SER A 23 4.22 -18.61 5.13
N THR A 24 4.25 -19.46 4.10
CA THR A 24 5.26 -19.34 3.06
C THR A 24 4.76 -19.87 1.72
N LEU A 25 4.26 -18.97 0.87
CA LEU A 25 4.04 -19.25 -0.54
C LEU A 25 5.42 -19.16 -1.23
N TRP A 26 6.11 -20.29 -1.39
CA TRP A 26 7.29 -20.36 -2.23
C TRP A 26 6.85 -20.60 -3.67
N VAL A 27 6.93 -19.56 -4.51
CA VAL A 27 6.92 -19.73 -5.97
C VAL A 27 8.27 -20.32 -6.38
N ARG A 28 8.40 -21.64 -6.28
CA ARG A 28 9.41 -22.41 -7.02
C ARG A 28 8.65 -23.24 -8.05
N ASP A 29 9.10 -23.15 -9.30
CA ASP A 29 8.65 -23.94 -10.46
C ASP A 29 7.46 -23.39 -11.27
N ALA A 30 7.22 -22.08 -11.27
CA ALA A 30 6.65 -21.46 -12.47
C ALA A 30 7.82 -21.00 -13.35
N ASP A 31 8.01 -21.63 -14.50
CA ASP A 31 8.86 -21.11 -15.59
C ASP A 31 8.28 -19.76 -16.03
N PHE A 32 8.67 -18.72 -15.30
CA PHE A 32 8.02 -17.43 -15.29
C PHE A 32 8.78 -16.47 -16.20
N HIS A 33 8.22 -16.20 -17.39
CA HIS A 33 8.70 -15.18 -18.32
C HIS A 33 7.82 -13.92 -18.16
N PRO A 34 8.19 -12.95 -17.30
CA PRO A 34 7.39 -11.75 -17.08
C PRO A 34 7.29 -10.91 -18.35
N LYS A 35 6.07 -10.59 -18.78
CA LYS A 35 5.85 -9.43 -19.68
C LYS A 35 5.75 -8.18 -18.81
N GLN A 36 6.56 -7.19 -19.17
CA GLN A 36 7.01 -6.10 -18.30
C GLN A 36 5.95 -5.04 -17.93
N GLU A 37 4.66 -5.21 -18.28
CA GLU A 37 3.70 -4.10 -18.23
C GLU A 37 2.31 -4.44 -17.67
N ALA A 38 1.93 -5.71 -17.53
CA ALA A 38 0.58 -6.09 -17.09
C ALA A 38 0.60 -6.92 -15.80
N ALA A 39 -0.42 -6.72 -14.95
CA ALA A 39 -0.72 -7.67 -13.89
C ALA A 39 -1.14 -8.99 -14.53
N GLU A 40 -0.53 -10.09 -14.09
CA GLU A 40 -0.81 -11.43 -14.59
C GLU A 40 -1.53 -12.23 -13.50
N ILE A 41 -2.46 -13.09 -13.92
CA ILE A 41 -3.35 -13.86 -13.04
C ILE A 41 -2.97 -15.33 -13.17
N ALA A 42 -2.71 -15.99 -12.05
CA ALA A 42 -2.44 -17.41 -11.95
C ALA A 42 -3.33 -18.05 -10.86
N MET A 43 -3.57 -19.35 -10.99
CA MET A 43 -4.28 -20.16 -9.99
C MET A 43 -3.28 -21.11 -9.34
N LEU A 44 -3.26 -21.17 -8.00
CA LEU A 44 -2.41 -22.07 -7.23
C LEU A 44 -3.20 -22.65 -6.05
N ASP A 45 -3.38 -23.97 -6.01
CA ASP A 45 -4.01 -24.69 -4.89
C ASP A 45 -5.32 -24.05 -4.36
N ASN A 46 -6.27 -23.74 -5.25
CA ASN A 46 -7.54 -23.07 -4.93
C ASN A 46 -7.41 -21.61 -4.43
N TYR A 47 -6.31 -20.95 -4.78
CA TYR A 47 -6.14 -19.51 -4.61
C TYR A 47 -5.91 -18.83 -5.95
N ILE A 48 -6.54 -17.67 -6.12
CA ILE A 48 -6.20 -16.70 -7.16
C ILE A 48 -4.94 -15.98 -6.69
N VAL A 49 -3.92 -15.95 -7.54
CA VAL A 49 -2.68 -15.20 -7.33
C VAL A 49 -2.56 -14.20 -8.46
N VAL A 50 -2.60 -12.91 -8.13
CA VAL A 50 -2.30 -11.84 -9.08
C VAL A 50 -0.96 -11.25 -8.71
N TYR A 51 -0.06 -11.10 -9.68
CA TYR A 51 1.25 -10.52 -9.46
C TYR A 51 1.63 -9.51 -10.54
N LYS A 52 2.55 -8.62 -10.19
CA LYS A 52 3.11 -7.60 -11.09
C LYS A 52 4.59 -7.41 -10.76
N PHE A 53 5.41 -7.40 -11.80
CA PHE A 53 6.83 -7.14 -11.68
C PHE A 53 7.13 -5.69 -12.03
N VAL A 54 7.76 -4.97 -11.10
CA VAL A 54 8.18 -3.57 -11.28
C VAL A 54 9.65 -3.49 -10.92
N GLN A 55 10.49 -3.16 -11.91
CA GLN A 55 11.95 -3.12 -11.78
C GLN A 55 12.56 -4.42 -11.27
N ASP A 56 12.89 -4.52 -9.97
CA ASP A 56 13.45 -5.70 -9.29
C ASP A 56 12.56 -6.16 -8.11
N LEU A 57 11.33 -5.66 -8.04
CA LEU A 57 10.32 -6.00 -7.04
C LEU A 57 9.16 -6.80 -7.65
N HIS A 58 8.77 -7.84 -6.94
CA HIS A 58 7.58 -8.63 -7.24
C HIS A 58 6.48 -8.28 -6.26
N PHE A 59 5.39 -7.73 -6.77
CA PHE A 59 4.18 -7.47 -6.01
C PHE A 59 3.20 -8.61 -6.24
N PHE A 60 2.52 -9.07 -5.20
CA PHE A 60 1.49 -10.09 -5.32
C PHE A 60 0.35 -9.88 -4.34
N VAL A 61 -0.84 -10.29 -4.76
CA VAL A 61 -2.04 -10.37 -3.93
C VAL A 61 -2.67 -11.73 -4.18
N THR A 62 -3.06 -12.40 -3.11
CA THR A 62 -3.73 -13.69 -3.16
C THR A 62 -5.14 -13.61 -2.59
N ALA A 63 -6.05 -14.40 -3.13
CA ALA A 63 -7.42 -14.53 -2.64
C ALA A 63 -7.95 -15.96 -2.83
N GLY A 64 -9.03 -16.34 -2.15
CA GLY A 64 -9.70 -17.63 -2.38
C GLY A 64 -10.21 -17.72 -3.82
N ASP A 65 -10.33 -18.94 -4.36
CA ASP A 65 -10.84 -19.19 -5.71
C ASP A 65 -12.32 -18.85 -5.91
N ASP A 66 -13.03 -18.51 -4.84
CA ASP A 66 -14.40 -18.00 -4.82
C ASP A 66 -14.49 -16.46 -4.94
N GLU A 67 -13.36 -15.75 -4.90
CA GLU A 67 -13.29 -14.29 -5.05
C GLU A 67 -13.18 -13.88 -6.53
N ASN A 68 -13.49 -12.62 -6.84
CA ASN A 68 -13.44 -12.11 -8.22
C ASN A 68 -12.01 -11.68 -8.61
N GLU A 69 -11.42 -12.30 -9.64
CA GLU A 69 -10.02 -12.02 -10.02
C GLU A 69 -9.79 -10.55 -10.42
N LEU A 70 -10.77 -9.88 -11.02
CA LEU A 70 -10.67 -8.48 -11.44
C LEU A 70 -10.56 -7.54 -10.24
N ILE A 71 -11.22 -7.89 -9.13
CA ILE A 71 -11.13 -7.12 -7.88
C ILE A 71 -9.72 -7.28 -7.30
N ILE A 72 -9.17 -8.50 -7.32
CA ILE A 72 -7.80 -8.75 -6.86
C ILE A 72 -6.77 -8.00 -7.70
N ALA A 73 -6.96 -7.99 -9.03
CA ALA A 73 -6.13 -7.22 -9.95
C ALA A 73 -6.21 -5.71 -9.68
N THR A 74 -7.40 -5.20 -9.36
CA THR A 74 -7.60 -3.79 -8.99
C THR A 74 -6.88 -3.44 -7.69
N VAL A 75 -6.95 -4.31 -6.67
CA VAL A 75 -6.23 -4.15 -5.40
C VAL A 75 -4.72 -4.10 -5.63
N LEU A 76 -4.17 -5.06 -6.40
CA LEU A 76 -2.75 -5.08 -6.73
C LEU A 76 -2.32 -3.82 -7.48
N GLN A 77 -3.12 -3.38 -8.46
CA GLN A 77 -2.83 -2.20 -9.25
C GLN A 77 -2.84 -0.92 -8.38
N GLY A 78 -3.86 -0.75 -7.54
CA GLY A 78 -3.96 0.35 -6.59
C GLY A 78 -2.79 0.38 -5.60
N PHE A 79 -2.35 -0.78 -5.12
CA PHE A 79 -1.18 -0.90 -4.25
C PHE A 79 0.11 -0.47 -4.95
N VAL A 80 0.38 -1.02 -6.13
CA VAL A 80 1.59 -0.70 -6.90
C VAL A 80 1.65 0.79 -7.25
N ASP A 81 0.53 1.36 -7.67
CA ASP A 81 0.45 2.78 -8.02
C ASP A 81 0.60 3.67 -6.77
N ALA A 82 0.02 3.30 -5.63
CA ALA A 82 0.17 4.04 -4.37
C ALA A 82 1.63 4.06 -3.88
N VAL A 83 2.31 2.90 -3.94
CA VAL A 83 3.74 2.79 -3.66
C VAL A 83 4.54 3.63 -4.64
N GLY A 84 4.19 3.62 -5.93
CA GLY A 84 4.76 4.49 -6.95
C GLY A 84 4.64 5.96 -6.59
N LEU A 85 3.47 6.43 -6.14
CA LEU A 85 3.27 7.82 -5.72
C LEU A 85 4.13 8.20 -4.51
N LEU A 86 4.17 7.35 -3.48
CA LEU A 86 4.93 7.63 -2.25
C LEU A 86 6.44 7.60 -2.46
N LEU A 87 6.92 6.69 -3.32
CA LEU A 87 8.34 6.56 -3.66
C LEU A 87 8.74 7.39 -4.89
N ARG A 88 7.88 8.31 -5.36
CA ARG A 88 8.14 9.20 -6.50
C ARG A 88 8.54 8.45 -7.78
N ASN A 89 7.91 7.30 -8.01
CA ASN A 89 8.13 6.35 -9.10
C ASN A 89 9.50 5.65 -9.10
N GLU A 90 10.27 5.76 -8.01
CA GLU A 90 11.50 4.99 -7.79
C GLU A 90 11.20 3.75 -6.94
N VAL A 91 10.57 2.76 -7.58
CA VAL A 91 10.15 1.50 -6.94
C VAL A 91 11.17 0.42 -7.24
N ASP A 92 12.39 0.62 -6.74
CA ASP A 92 13.41 -0.44 -6.67
C ASP A 92 13.46 -1.04 -5.25
N LYS A 93 14.08 -2.20 -5.15
CA LYS A 93 14.20 -2.94 -3.90
C LYS A 93 14.84 -2.16 -2.77
N ARG A 94 15.86 -1.33 -3.06
CA ARG A 94 16.53 -0.53 -2.03
C ARG A 94 15.55 0.52 -1.50
N MET A 95 14.92 1.27 -2.39
CA MET A 95 13.95 2.31 -2.05
C MET A 95 12.75 1.76 -1.28
N ALA A 96 12.24 0.60 -1.69
CA ALA A 96 11.15 -0.05 -0.98
C ALA A 96 11.55 -0.52 0.43
N LEU A 97 12.76 -1.01 0.62
CA LEU A 97 13.27 -1.40 1.95
C LEU A 97 13.52 -0.20 2.86
N GLU A 98 14.06 0.89 2.32
CA GLU A 98 14.31 2.12 3.07
C GLU A 98 12.99 2.80 3.50
N ASN A 99 11.90 2.56 2.79
CA ASN A 99 10.58 3.16 3.04
C ASN A 99 9.50 2.11 3.37
N LEU A 100 9.91 0.97 3.93
CA LEU A 100 9.00 -0.16 4.17
C LEU A 100 7.80 0.24 5.04
N ASP A 101 7.99 1.12 6.02
CA ASP A 101 6.92 1.61 6.89
C ASP A 101 5.78 2.28 6.10
N LEU A 102 6.11 3.07 5.07
CA LEU A 102 5.11 3.69 4.20
C LEU A 102 4.34 2.65 3.38
N ILE A 103 5.03 1.61 2.92
CA ILE A 103 4.42 0.52 2.14
C ILE A 103 3.49 -0.31 3.04
N LEU A 104 3.86 -0.55 4.29
CA LEU A 104 3.00 -1.24 5.26
C LEU A 104 1.75 -0.41 5.58
N LEU A 105 1.88 0.90 5.76
CA LEU A 105 0.73 1.80 5.93
C LEU A 105 -0.18 1.80 4.68
N CYS A 106 0.37 1.69 3.47
CA CYS A 106 -0.47 1.50 2.28
C CYS A 106 -1.32 0.25 2.38
N LEU A 107 -0.77 -0.87 2.88
CA LEU A 107 -1.52 -2.11 3.01
C LEU A 107 -2.68 -1.96 4.00
N ASP A 108 -2.46 -1.30 5.13
CA ASP A 108 -3.49 -1.02 6.13
C ASP A 108 -4.63 -0.17 5.56
N GLU A 109 -4.32 0.78 4.66
CA GLU A 109 -5.34 1.60 4.00
C GLU A 109 -6.09 0.87 2.87
N ILE A 110 -5.53 -0.20 2.33
CA ILE A 110 -6.12 -0.96 1.22
C ILE A 110 -7.01 -2.09 1.73
N VAL A 111 -6.54 -2.86 2.71
CA VAL A 111 -7.26 -4.04 3.24
C VAL A 111 -7.19 -4.10 4.76
N ASP A 112 -8.35 -4.23 5.41
CA ASP A 112 -8.44 -4.53 6.84
C ASP A 112 -9.32 -5.78 7.08
N GLY A 113 -8.78 -6.76 7.80
CA GLY A 113 -9.48 -8.02 8.09
C GLY A 113 -9.95 -8.81 6.85
N GLY A 114 -9.32 -8.56 5.69
CA GLY A 114 -9.73 -9.13 4.40
C GLY A 114 -10.84 -8.38 3.67
N ILE A 115 -11.24 -7.21 4.18
CA ILE A 115 -12.18 -6.30 3.53
C ILE A 115 -11.38 -5.23 2.79
N ILE A 116 -11.66 -5.03 1.51
CA ILE A 116 -11.07 -3.95 0.72
C ILE A 116 -11.69 -2.63 1.17
N LEU A 117 -10.85 -1.71 1.64
CA LEU A 117 -11.24 -0.38 2.09
C LEU A 117 -11.09 0.67 0.99
N GLU A 118 -9.98 0.61 0.24
CA GLU A 118 -9.65 1.58 -0.80
C GLU A 118 -8.84 0.92 -1.93
N THR A 119 -9.03 1.41 -3.14
CA THR A 119 -8.28 0.96 -4.33
C THR A 119 -7.71 2.11 -5.15
N ASP A 120 -8.15 3.35 -4.92
CA ASP A 120 -7.58 4.52 -5.58
C ASP A 120 -6.23 4.89 -4.99
N ALA A 121 -5.18 4.82 -5.81
CA ALA A 121 -3.80 5.07 -5.40
C ALA A 121 -3.57 6.46 -4.82
N SER A 122 -4.24 7.49 -5.36
CA SER A 122 -4.07 8.86 -4.88
C SER A 122 -4.71 9.05 -3.51
N VAL A 123 -5.85 8.41 -3.28
CA VAL A 123 -6.51 8.40 -1.97
C VAL A 123 -5.66 7.66 -0.94
N ILE A 124 -5.16 6.46 -1.28
CA ILE A 124 -4.29 5.66 -0.39
C ILE A 124 -3.04 6.47 -0.02
N ALA A 125 -2.29 6.96 -1.01
CA ALA A 125 -1.07 7.73 -0.77
C ALA A 125 -1.34 9.01 0.03
N GLY A 126 -2.48 9.67 -0.22
CA GLY A 126 -2.91 10.84 0.54
C GLY A 126 -3.16 10.52 2.02
N LYS A 127 -3.86 9.42 2.31
CA LYS A 127 -4.10 8.96 3.69
C LYS A 127 -2.79 8.58 4.39
N VAL A 128 -1.94 7.78 3.74
CA VAL A 128 -0.62 7.41 4.29
C VAL A 128 0.27 8.63 4.58
N ALA A 129 0.30 9.60 3.67
CA ALA A 129 1.04 10.85 3.89
C ALA A 129 0.48 11.66 5.08
N SER A 130 -0.84 11.58 5.34
CA SER A 130 -1.47 12.22 6.49
C SER A 130 -1.23 11.48 7.81
N HIS A 131 -1.09 10.14 7.79
CA HIS A 131 -0.69 9.35 8.95
C HIS A 131 0.72 9.73 9.45
N GLY A 132 1.62 10.11 8.54
CA GLY A 132 2.92 10.70 8.90
C GLY A 132 2.83 12.06 9.62
N LEU A 133 1.73 12.81 9.42
CA LEU A 133 1.49 14.10 10.08
C LEU A 133 0.75 13.98 11.42
N GLU A 134 0.03 12.88 11.69
CA GLU A 134 -0.60 12.67 13.00
C GLU A 134 0.41 12.29 14.10
N GLY A 135 1.60 11.79 13.72
CA GLY A 135 2.74 11.61 14.62
C GLY A 135 3.49 12.91 14.98
N ALA A 136 3.24 14.00 14.26
CA ALA A 136 3.86 15.30 14.49
C ALA A 136 2.82 16.41 14.21
N GLY A 137 2.04 16.75 15.23
CA GLY A 137 0.87 17.63 15.14
C GLY A 137 1.10 18.94 14.36
N SER A 138 0.87 18.92 13.05
CA SER A 138 1.15 20.07 12.18
C SER A 138 -0.06 20.58 11.37
N LEU A 139 -1.20 19.88 11.36
CA LEU A 139 -2.40 20.42 10.71
C LEU A 139 -3.26 21.27 11.65
N SER A 140 -3.33 20.94 12.95
CA SER A 140 -4.05 21.79 13.92
C SER A 140 -3.36 23.13 14.13
N GLU A 141 -2.02 23.18 14.15
CA GLU A 141 -1.27 24.41 14.41
C GLU A 141 -1.43 25.46 13.31
N GLN A 142 -1.54 25.04 12.04
CA GLN A 142 -1.75 25.97 10.92
C GLN A 142 -3.15 26.58 10.93
N THR A 143 -4.18 25.79 11.23
CA THR A 143 -5.57 26.28 11.35
C THR A 143 -5.76 27.13 12.62
N ILE A 144 -5.15 26.76 13.75
CA ILE A 144 -5.21 27.52 15.01
C ILE A 144 -4.49 28.87 14.86
N SER A 145 -3.31 28.90 14.22
CA SER A 145 -2.57 30.15 14.00
C SER A 145 -3.35 31.14 13.12
N GLN A 146 -4.02 30.64 12.07
CA GLN A 146 -4.88 31.44 11.21
C GLN A 146 -6.15 31.93 11.93
N ALA A 147 -6.80 31.07 12.73
CA ALA A 147 -7.96 31.42 13.52
C ALA A 147 -7.62 32.47 14.60
N LEU A 148 -6.48 32.34 15.28
CA LEU A 148 -5.99 33.28 16.28
C LEU A 148 -5.63 34.64 15.65
N ALA A 149 -4.99 34.64 14.48
CA ALA A 149 -4.69 35.86 13.74
C ALA A 149 -5.97 36.63 13.38
N THR A 150 -6.97 35.90 12.87
CA THR A 150 -8.28 36.47 12.51
C THR A 150 -9.01 37.01 13.74
N ALA A 151 -9.03 36.24 14.85
CA ALA A 151 -9.65 36.66 16.09
C ALA A 151 -9.00 37.92 16.70
N ARG A 152 -7.66 38.02 16.64
CA ARG A 152 -6.92 39.21 17.11
C ARG A 152 -7.31 40.45 16.31
N GLU A 153 -7.48 40.32 15.00
CA GLU A 153 -7.87 41.43 14.14
C GLU A 153 -9.31 41.88 14.40
N HIS A 154 -10.23 40.94 14.67
CA HIS A 154 -11.59 41.27 15.09
C HIS A 154 -11.67 41.95 16.46
N LEU A 155 -10.87 41.49 17.44
CA LEU A 155 -10.76 42.13 18.76
C LEU A 155 -10.20 43.55 18.66
N ALA A 156 -9.11 43.73 17.90
CA ALA A 156 -8.49 45.04 17.70
C ALA A 156 -9.46 46.04 17.04
N ARG A 157 -10.27 45.59 16.07
CA ARG A 157 -11.29 46.42 15.43
C ARG A 157 -12.48 46.72 16.35
N SER A 158 -12.83 45.82 17.26
CA SER A 158 -13.93 46.03 18.21
C SER A 158 -13.57 46.97 19.37
N LEU A 159 -12.28 47.13 19.69
CA LEU A 159 -11.80 47.99 20.78
C LEU A 159 -11.43 49.42 20.34
N LEU A 160 -11.30 49.67 19.04
CA LEU A 160 -11.00 51.00 18.47
C LEU A 160 -12.25 51.74 17.96
N LYS A 161 -13.43 51.36 18.44
CA LYS A 161 -14.71 52.02 18.14
C LYS A 161 -15.39 52.50 19.41
#